data_AF-A0A5D3CD28-F1
#
_entry.id   AF-A0A5D3CD28-F1
#
_cell.length_a   1.000
_cell.length_b   1.000
_cell.length_c   1.000
_cell.angle_alpha   90.00
_cell.angle_beta   90.00
_cell.angle_gamma   90.00
#
_symmetry.space_group_name_H-M   'P 1'
#
loop_
_entity.id
_entity.type
_entity.pdbx_description
1 polymer ?
#
loop_
_entity_poly.entity_id
_entity_poly.type
_entity_poly.pdbx_seq_one_letter_code
_entity_poly.pdbx_strand_id
1 'polypeptide(L)'
;MDNLCSLLPSSFIDDDFQILMDIHVSSLSSTFDLKEKDMFASKELLSKSFYYIAIKNNFEFKTVRSNSKSIEFKCSQDNCPWYVRASRYKGGELWRLRKYIANHNCSINVIQTTHKQASASLISDCIGKDFSSFDRSTPNDIMIHMRTKLGVNVSYYKAWRAKELVMNSLNGEAKESYALIPNFFMKLKEINPGSISDKPYQ
;
A
#
# COMPACT_ATOMS: atom_id res chain seq x y z
N MET A 1 6.49 -25.66 -22.81
CA MET A 1 7.20 -24.39 -23.06
C MET A 1 6.80 -23.40 -21.99
N ASP A 2 7.40 -23.60 -20.82
CA ASP A 2 7.91 -22.64 -19.84
C ASP A 2 7.19 -21.29 -19.70
N ASN A 3 6.28 -21.26 -18.72
CA ASN A 3 5.62 -20.06 -18.22
C ASN A 3 6.54 -19.34 -17.21
N LEU A 4 7.45 -18.51 -17.72
CA LEU A 4 8.47 -17.75 -16.97
C LEU A 4 7.94 -16.53 -16.20
N CYS A 5 6.66 -16.51 -15.79
CA CYS A 5 6.07 -15.36 -15.05
C CYS A 5 5.33 -15.71 -13.76
N SER A 6 5.55 -16.89 -13.17
CA SER A 6 4.77 -17.33 -11.98
C SER A 6 5.59 -17.72 -10.75
N LEU A 7 6.87 -17.33 -10.64
CA LEU A 7 7.67 -17.63 -9.44
C LEU A 7 8.54 -16.44 -9.03
N LEU A 8 7.93 -15.41 -8.45
CA LEU A 8 8.58 -14.67 -7.38
C LEU A 8 7.82 -14.98 -6.09
N PRO A 9 8.46 -15.59 -5.08
CA PRO A 9 7.84 -15.80 -3.78
C PRO A 9 7.47 -14.45 -3.18
N SER A 10 6.30 -14.37 -2.54
CA SER A 10 5.81 -13.21 -1.78
C SER A 10 6.71 -12.82 -0.59
N SER A 11 7.78 -13.58 -0.33
CA SER A 11 8.92 -13.21 0.50
C SER A 11 10.09 -14.17 0.20
N PHE A 12 11.26 -13.65 -0.13
CA PHE A 12 12.51 -14.43 -0.01
C PHE A 12 12.89 -14.37 1.47
N ILE A 13 12.59 -15.45 2.19
CA ILE A 13 12.92 -15.61 3.62
C ILE A 13 14.37 -16.10 3.68
N ASP A 14 15.29 -15.17 3.89
CA ASP A 14 16.58 -15.44 4.51
C ASP A 14 16.36 -15.25 6.01
N ASP A 15 16.75 -16.20 6.86
CA ASP A 15 16.32 -16.29 8.28
C ASP A 15 16.61 -15.02 9.11
N ASP A 16 17.47 -14.13 8.61
CA ASP A 16 17.87 -12.89 9.28
C ASP A 16 17.02 -11.65 8.94
N PHE A 17 16.34 -11.57 7.79
CA PHE A 17 15.59 -10.37 7.36
C PHE A 17 14.52 -10.67 6.32
N GLN A 18 13.41 -9.92 6.35
CA GLN A 18 12.34 -10.04 5.35
C GLN A 18 12.45 -8.94 4.27
N ILE A 19 12.02 -9.28 3.05
CA ILE A 19 11.81 -8.31 1.96
C ILE A 19 10.30 -8.12 1.79
N LEU A 20 9.82 -6.93 2.14
CA LEU A 20 8.44 -6.51 1.94
C LEU A 20 8.28 -5.99 0.52
N MET A 21 7.44 -6.67 -0.27
CA MET A 21 7.15 -6.33 -1.66
C MET A 21 5.86 -5.50 -1.81
N ASP A 22 4.92 -5.69 -0.89
CA ASP A 22 3.64 -5.01 -0.85
C ASP A 22 3.14 -4.80 0.59
N ILE A 23 2.16 -3.91 0.75
CA ILE A 23 1.38 -3.79 1.99
C ILE A 23 0.09 -4.57 1.74
N HIS A 24 0.06 -5.83 2.14
CA HIS A 24 -1.18 -6.59 2.06
C HIS A 24 -2.10 -6.19 3.23
N VAL A 25 -3.02 -5.25 2.97
CA VAL A 25 -3.81 -4.61 4.04
C VAL A 25 -4.63 -5.59 4.88
N SER A 26 -5.05 -6.71 4.29
CA SER A 26 -5.79 -7.79 4.98
C SER A 26 -4.91 -8.74 5.80
N SER A 27 -3.58 -8.71 5.68
CA SER A 27 -2.66 -9.42 6.60
C SER A 27 -2.07 -8.50 7.67
N LEU A 28 -2.44 -7.21 7.72
CA LEU A 28 -2.09 -6.27 8.80
C LEU A 28 -2.80 -6.59 10.14
N SER A 29 -3.43 -7.75 10.29
CA SER A 29 -4.09 -8.18 11.53
C SER A 29 -3.08 -8.52 12.62
N SER A 30 -1.90 -9.05 12.26
CA SER A 30 -0.75 -9.18 13.15
C SER A 30 0.12 -7.92 13.08
N THR A 31 0.58 -7.45 14.22
CA THR A 31 1.64 -6.42 14.30
C THR A 31 2.76 -6.77 13.34
N PHE A 32 3.08 -5.86 12.42
CA PHE A 32 4.27 -5.99 11.59
C PHE A 32 5.47 -6.04 12.54
N ASP A 33 6.04 -7.23 12.72
CA ASP A 33 7.24 -7.40 13.52
C ASP A 33 8.44 -6.97 12.67
N LEU A 34 8.55 -5.64 12.48
CA LEU A 34 9.66 -5.05 11.76
C LEU A 34 10.90 -5.11 12.63
N LYS A 35 11.97 -5.67 12.10
CA LYS A 35 13.28 -5.69 12.74
C LYS A 35 14.30 -4.93 11.92
N GLU A 36 15.36 -4.48 12.58
CA GLU A 36 16.49 -3.90 11.85
C GLU A 36 17.00 -4.90 10.80
N LYS A 37 17.47 -4.37 9.66
CA LYS A 37 17.86 -5.09 8.43
C LYS A 37 16.72 -5.48 7.49
N ASP A 38 15.46 -5.45 7.94
CA ASP A 38 14.32 -5.65 7.05
C ASP A 38 14.36 -4.69 5.86
N MET A 39 13.88 -5.17 4.72
CA MET A 39 13.93 -4.45 3.46
C MET A 39 12.53 -4.20 2.91
N PHE A 40 12.43 -3.12 2.15
CA PHE A 40 11.22 -2.72 1.44
C PHE A 40 11.56 -2.56 -0.03
N ALA A 41 10.66 -2.99 -0.92
CA ALA A 41 10.84 -2.90 -2.36
C ALA A 41 11.05 -1.46 -2.86
N SER A 42 10.48 -0.48 -2.16
CA SER A 42 10.59 0.93 -2.53
C SER A 42 10.53 1.88 -1.32
N LYS A 43 10.94 3.13 -1.55
CA LYS A 43 10.80 4.22 -0.57
C LYS A 43 9.34 4.49 -0.21
N GLU A 44 8.46 4.38 -1.20
CA GLU A 44 7.03 4.59 -1.04
C GLU A 44 6.43 3.53 -0.14
N LEU A 45 6.75 2.25 -0.40
CA LEU A 45 6.30 1.13 0.41
C LEU A 45 6.71 1.30 1.88
N LEU A 46 7.99 1.60 2.11
CA LEU A 46 8.51 1.89 3.44
C LEU A 46 7.74 3.02 4.13
N SER A 47 7.49 4.12 3.41
CA SER A 47 6.77 5.27 3.96
C SER A 47 5.33 4.92 4.31
N LYS A 48 4.62 4.23 3.40
CA LYS A 48 3.24 3.77 3.61
C LYS A 48 3.13 2.80 4.79
N SER A 49 4.08 1.88 4.96
CA SER A 49 4.11 0.96 6.10
C SER A 49 4.17 1.71 7.43
N PHE A 50 5.06 2.70 7.56
CA PHE A 50 5.13 3.49 8.79
C PHE A 50 3.94 4.43 8.96
N TYR A 51 3.37 4.97 7.88
CA TYR A 51 2.11 5.72 7.95
C TYR A 51 0.96 4.86 8.48
N TYR A 52 0.88 3.60 8.05
CA TYR A 52 -0.11 2.67 8.58
C TYR A 52 0.12 2.35 10.06
N ILE A 53 1.37 2.08 10.46
CA ILE A 53 1.72 1.87 11.88
C ILE A 53 1.29 3.07 12.74
N ALA A 54 1.52 4.28 12.25
CA ALA A 54 1.12 5.51 12.93
C ALA A 54 -0.41 5.61 13.10
N ILE A 55 -1.18 5.34 12.04
CA ILE A 55 -2.65 5.35 12.07
C ILE A 55 -3.20 4.27 13.00
N LYS A 56 -2.71 3.02 12.87
CA LYS A 56 -3.19 1.88 13.67
C LYS A 56 -2.94 2.06 15.16
N ASN A 57 -1.84 2.70 15.53
CA ASN A 57 -1.48 2.99 16.91
C ASN A 57 -1.86 4.43 17.34
N ASN A 58 -2.62 5.14 16.50
CA ASN A 58 -3.15 6.49 16.74
C ASN A 58 -2.10 7.49 17.27
N PHE A 59 -0.94 7.55 16.62
CA PHE A 59 0.09 8.56 16.89
C PHE A 59 0.55 9.25 15.61
N GLU A 60 1.10 10.45 15.74
CA GLU A 60 1.65 11.18 14.59
C GLU A 60 3.16 11.29 14.69
N PHE A 61 3.83 11.25 13.54
CA PHE A 61 5.26 11.52 13.45
C PHE A 61 5.58 12.65 12.46
N LYS A 62 6.82 13.12 12.51
CA LYS A 62 7.39 14.07 11.56
C LYS A 62 8.52 13.43 10.76
N THR A 63 8.61 13.82 9.49
CA THR A 63 9.72 13.46 8.62
C THR A 63 10.88 14.40 8.91
N VAL A 64 11.94 13.86 9.53
CA VAL A 64 13.15 14.63 9.87
C VAL A 64 14.05 14.75 8.64
N ARG A 65 14.12 13.70 7.83
CA ARG A 65 14.92 13.63 6.62
C ARG A 65 14.21 12.75 5.60
N SER A 66 14.20 13.18 4.35
CA SER A 66 13.75 12.35 3.22
C SER A 66 14.48 12.79 1.97
N ASN A 67 15.44 11.99 1.51
CA ASN A 67 16.17 12.22 0.26
C ASN A 67 16.30 10.90 -0.52
N SER A 68 17.08 10.86 -1.59
CA SER A 68 17.26 9.66 -2.41
C SER A 68 18.06 8.54 -1.73
N LYS A 69 18.78 8.84 -0.65
CA LYS A 69 19.69 7.91 0.04
C LYS A 69 19.17 7.46 1.41
N SER A 70 18.36 8.28 2.07
CA SER A 70 17.97 8.10 3.47
C SER A 70 16.61 8.72 3.78
N ILE A 71 15.93 8.12 4.75
CA ILE A 71 14.68 8.61 5.31
C ILE A 71 14.70 8.41 6.84
N GLU A 72 14.20 9.41 7.56
CA GLU A 72 14.14 9.41 9.02
C GLU A 72 12.79 9.95 9.50
N PHE A 73 12.16 9.20 10.39
CA PHE A 73 10.92 9.58 11.06
C PHE A 73 11.15 9.66 12.57
N LYS A 74 10.54 10.66 13.21
CA LYS A 74 10.51 10.84 14.66
C LYS A 74 9.08 11.10 15.09
N CYS A 75 8.67 10.57 16.24
CA CYS A 75 7.37 10.93 16.81
C CYS A 75 7.24 12.46 16.94
N SER A 76 6.02 12.96 16.78
CA SER A 76 5.73 14.39 16.87
C SER A 76 5.78 14.92 18.29
N GLN A 77 5.53 14.07 19.28
CA GLN A 77 5.62 14.44 20.69
C GLN A 77 7.08 14.47 21.14
N ASP A 78 7.42 15.48 21.93
CA ASP A 78 8.74 15.62 22.51
C ASP A 78 9.01 14.49 23.51
N ASN A 79 10.28 14.10 23.64
CA ASN A 79 10.74 13.01 24.52
C ASN A 79 10.16 11.61 24.23
N CYS A 80 9.49 11.43 23.09
CA CYS A 80 9.11 10.11 22.62
C CYS A 80 10.31 9.39 21.97
N PRO A 81 10.64 8.13 22.37
CA PRO A 81 11.79 7.42 21.82
C PRO A 81 11.54 6.84 20.43
N TRP A 82 10.27 6.82 19.95
CA TRP A 82 9.93 6.21 18.67
C TRP A 82 10.67 6.86 17.52
N TYR A 83 11.34 6.01 16.74
CA TYR A 83 12.28 6.47 15.74
C TYR A 83 12.46 5.44 14.63
N VAL A 84 12.55 5.93 13.40
CA VAL A 84 12.85 5.13 12.22
C VAL A 84 14.00 5.79 11.46
N ARG A 85 14.98 4.99 11.06
CA ARG A 85 15.94 5.34 10.02
C ARG A 85 16.01 4.22 9.00
N ALA A 86 15.90 4.58 7.73
CA ALA A 86 16.14 3.66 6.63
C ALA A 86 17.00 4.30 5.55
N SER A 87 17.66 3.47 4.75
CA SER A 87 18.53 3.91 3.66
C SER A 87 18.43 3.00 2.46
N ARG A 88 18.65 3.58 1.28
CA ARG A 88 18.74 2.85 0.02
C ARG A 88 19.85 1.78 0.11
N TYR A 89 19.54 0.54 -0.28
CA TYR A 89 20.44 -0.60 -0.17
C TYR A 89 21.29 -0.76 -1.42
N LYS A 90 22.62 -0.70 -1.27
CA LYS A 90 23.62 -0.90 -2.35
C LYS A 90 23.34 -0.12 -3.65
N GLY A 91 22.67 1.04 -3.56
CA GLY A 91 22.30 1.85 -4.73
C GLY A 91 21.12 1.31 -5.56
N GLY A 92 20.59 0.12 -5.25
CA GLY A 92 19.39 -0.44 -5.90
C GLY A 92 18.09 0.20 -5.41
N GLU A 93 16.95 -0.34 -5.83
CA GLU A 93 15.62 0.19 -5.46
C GLU A 93 15.18 -0.18 -4.04
N LEU A 94 15.82 -1.20 -3.45
CA LEU A 94 15.49 -1.67 -2.10
C LEU A 94 15.87 -0.65 -1.03
N TRP A 95 15.04 -0.56 0.00
CA TRP A 95 15.25 0.28 1.17
C TRP A 95 15.40 -0.58 2.41
N ARG A 96 16.53 -0.46 3.10
CA ARG A 96 16.82 -1.21 4.32
C ARG A 96 16.50 -0.38 5.56
N LEU A 97 15.77 -0.98 6.50
CA LEU A 97 15.58 -0.48 7.85
C LEU A 97 16.90 -0.57 8.62
N ARG A 98 17.44 0.60 9.00
CA ARG A 98 18.76 0.72 9.66
C ARG A 98 18.65 0.84 11.17
N LYS A 99 17.59 1.50 11.63
CA LYS A 99 17.28 1.64 13.05
C LYS A 99 15.78 1.73 13.21
N TYR A 100 15.24 0.97 14.14
CA TYR A 100 13.83 1.03 14.48
C TYR A 100 13.64 0.92 15.99
N ILE A 101 13.06 1.97 16.58
CA ILE A 101 12.61 1.98 17.96
C ILE A 101 11.10 1.98 17.91
N ALA A 102 10.49 0.82 18.16
CA ALA A 102 9.04 0.65 18.17
C ALA A 102 8.40 1.23 19.44
N ASN A 103 9.15 1.29 20.55
CA ASN A 103 8.65 1.76 21.83
C ASN A 103 8.12 3.18 21.72
N HIS A 104 6.95 3.39 22.32
CA HIS A 104 6.25 4.66 22.35
C HIS A 104 5.74 4.90 23.77
N ASN A 105 5.89 6.12 24.25
CA ASN A 105 5.46 6.55 25.59
C ASN A 105 4.40 7.65 25.55
N CYS A 106 3.93 8.03 24.36
CA CYS A 106 2.95 9.09 24.23
C CYS A 106 1.60 8.63 24.76
N SER A 107 0.92 9.53 25.46
CA SER A 107 -0.50 9.39 25.73
C SER A 107 -1.26 9.29 24.40
N ILE A 108 -2.27 8.41 24.36
CA ILE A 108 -3.27 8.39 23.28
C ILE A 108 -4.00 9.72 23.36
N ASN A 109 -3.50 10.71 22.62
CA ASN A 109 -4.24 11.93 22.40
C ASN A 109 -5.35 11.57 21.43
N VAL A 110 -6.60 11.86 21.80
CA VAL A 110 -7.69 11.88 20.83
C VAL A 110 -7.34 12.96 19.82
N ILE A 111 -6.81 12.57 18.65
CA ILE A 111 -6.53 13.51 17.57
C ILE A 111 -7.89 13.96 17.04
N GLN A 112 -8.38 15.09 17.58
CA GLN A 112 -9.64 15.69 17.17
C GLN A 112 -9.56 16.25 15.74
N THR A 113 -8.34 16.50 15.26
CA THR A 113 -8.05 17.00 13.92
C THR A 113 -7.80 15.86 12.92
N THR A 114 -7.65 16.22 11.64
CA THR A 114 -7.27 15.26 10.60
C THR A 114 -5.88 14.67 10.87
N HIS A 115 -5.76 13.34 10.89
CA HIS A 115 -4.50 12.63 11.12
C HIS A 115 -3.50 12.92 9.99
N LYS A 116 -2.27 13.32 10.33
CA LYS A 116 -1.23 13.71 9.35
C LYS A 116 -0.86 12.58 8.39
N GLN A 117 -0.58 11.39 8.93
CA GLN A 117 -0.18 10.20 8.15
C GLN A 117 -1.31 9.56 7.33
N ALA A 118 -2.58 9.91 7.57
CA ALA A 118 -3.70 9.44 6.76
C ALA A 118 -3.71 10.15 5.40
N SER A 119 -2.81 9.77 4.51
CA SER A 119 -2.76 10.29 3.14
C SER A 119 -3.89 9.69 2.30
N ALA A 120 -4.31 10.40 1.24
CA ALA A 120 -5.35 9.88 0.33
C ALA A 120 -4.99 8.51 -0.25
N SER A 121 -3.70 8.29 -0.59
CA SER A 121 -3.23 7.00 -1.10
C SER A 121 -3.25 5.90 -0.04
N LEU A 122 -2.87 6.18 1.22
CA LEU A 122 -2.98 5.15 2.24
C LEU A 122 -4.44 4.84 2.57
N ILE A 123 -5.31 5.87 2.57
CA ILE A 123 -6.75 5.69 2.76
C ILE A 123 -7.31 4.83 1.62
N SER A 124 -6.94 5.07 0.36
CA SER A 124 -7.39 4.24 -0.78
C SER A 124 -6.97 2.79 -0.62
N ASP A 125 -5.74 2.54 -0.17
CA ASP A 125 -5.23 1.20 0.09
C ASP A 125 -6.01 0.52 1.23
N CYS A 126 -6.41 1.27 2.26
CA CYS A 126 -7.21 0.76 3.38
C CYS A 126 -8.64 0.39 2.99
N ILE A 127 -9.29 1.21 2.17
CA ILE A 127 -10.72 1.05 1.84
C ILE A 127 -10.97 0.19 0.60
N GLY A 128 -9.97 0.02 -0.28
CA GLY A 128 -10.15 -0.63 -1.58
C GLY A 128 -10.71 -2.07 -1.50
N LYS A 129 -10.49 -2.76 -0.38
CA LYS A 129 -11.01 -4.13 -0.15
C LYS A 129 -12.37 -4.19 0.56
N ASP A 130 -12.70 -3.15 1.34
CA ASP A 130 -13.85 -3.18 2.26
C ASP A 130 -15.15 -2.67 1.64
N PHE A 131 -15.07 -2.00 0.49
CA PHE A 131 -16.21 -1.39 -0.18
C PHE A 131 -16.52 -2.14 -1.48
N SER A 132 -17.40 -3.14 -1.39
CA SER A 132 -17.91 -3.89 -2.54
C SER A 132 -18.67 -3.05 -3.58
N SER A 133 -19.10 -1.83 -3.21
CA SER A 133 -19.84 -0.89 -4.07
C SER A 133 -19.28 0.53 -3.93
N PHE A 134 -18.03 0.67 -4.35
CA PHE A 134 -17.28 1.93 -4.25
C PHE A 134 -17.90 3.08 -5.08
N ASP A 135 -18.72 2.79 -6.09
CA ASP A 135 -19.41 3.80 -6.91
C ASP A 135 -20.36 4.66 -6.09
N ARG A 136 -21.11 4.01 -5.19
CA ARG A 136 -22.14 4.59 -4.35
C ARG A 136 -21.59 5.17 -3.04
N SER A 137 -20.36 4.86 -2.65
CA SER A 137 -19.78 5.39 -1.41
C SER A 137 -19.55 6.89 -1.52
N THR A 138 -19.95 7.66 -0.52
CA THR A 138 -19.64 9.08 -0.45
C THR A 138 -18.31 9.30 0.28
N PRO A 139 -17.62 10.43 0.08
CA PRO A 139 -16.47 10.78 0.90
C PRO A 139 -16.78 10.80 2.41
N ASN A 140 -18.03 11.09 2.78
CA ASN A 140 -18.47 11.03 4.17
C ASN A 140 -18.51 9.60 4.71
N ASP A 141 -18.93 8.62 3.89
CA ASP A 141 -18.89 7.20 4.28
C ASP A 141 -17.45 6.73 4.51
N ILE A 142 -16.50 7.20 3.70
CA ILE A 142 -15.07 6.92 3.90
C ILE A 142 -14.57 7.56 5.21
N MET A 143 -14.98 8.79 5.53
CA MET A 143 -14.64 9.42 6.81
C MET A 143 -15.18 8.62 8.00
N ILE A 144 -16.43 8.17 7.93
CA ILE A 144 -17.06 7.33 8.96
C ILE A 144 -16.33 5.99 9.08
N HIS A 145 -15.98 5.37 7.95
CA HIS A 145 -15.22 4.13 7.92
C HIS A 145 -13.85 4.27 8.60
N MET A 146 -13.07 5.29 8.26
CA MET A 146 -11.76 5.55 8.88
C MET A 146 -11.88 5.78 10.39
N ARG A 147 -12.91 6.51 10.83
CA ARG A 147 -13.18 6.74 12.26
C ARG A 147 -13.56 5.46 12.99
N THR A 148 -14.43 4.64 12.41
CA THR A 148 -14.98 3.44 13.06
C THR A 148 -14.00 2.27 13.06
N LYS A 149 -13.23 2.08 11.97
CA LYS A 149 -12.28 0.96 11.83
C LYS A 149 -10.91 1.26 12.41
N LEU A 150 -10.42 2.49 12.24
CA LEU A 150 -9.05 2.86 12.58
C LEU A 150 -8.97 3.94 13.67
N GLY A 151 -10.11 4.46 14.16
CA GLY A 151 -10.13 5.46 15.23
C GLY A 151 -9.59 6.83 14.83
N VAL A 152 -9.36 7.08 13.54
CA VAL A 152 -8.73 8.32 13.05
C VAL A 152 -9.70 9.20 12.28
N ASN A 153 -9.58 10.51 12.50
CA ASN A 153 -10.29 11.50 11.71
C ASN A 153 -9.53 11.82 10.41
N VAL A 154 -10.25 11.91 9.30
CA VAL A 154 -9.70 12.31 7.99
C VAL A 154 -10.51 13.48 7.43
N SER A 155 -9.89 14.34 6.63
CA SER A 155 -10.61 15.45 6.00
C SER A 155 -11.46 14.97 4.82
N TYR A 156 -12.53 15.70 4.52
CA TYR A 156 -13.37 15.43 3.36
C TYR A 156 -12.57 15.35 2.06
N TYR A 157 -11.65 16.28 1.83
CA TYR A 157 -10.80 16.30 0.63
C TYR A 157 -9.93 15.04 0.51
N LYS A 158 -9.34 14.57 1.62
CA LYS A 158 -8.56 13.32 1.64
C LYS A 158 -9.42 12.11 1.31
N ALA A 159 -10.62 12.05 1.89
CA ALA A 159 -11.58 10.98 1.62
C ALA A 159 -12.04 10.99 0.15
N TRP A 160 -12.32 12.16 -0.41
CA TRP A 160 -12.68 12.32 -1.82
C TRP A 160 -11.54 11.91 -2.75
N ARG A 161 -10.29 12.35 -2.49
CA ARG A 161 -9.12 11.93 -3.27
C ARG A 161 -8.84 10.44 -3.17
N ALA A 162 -8.99 9.86 -1.98
CA ALA A 162 -8.90 8.41 -1.81
C ALA A 162 -9.94 7.70 -2.67
N LYS A 163 -11.16 8.27 -2.76
CA LYS A 163 -12.21 7.74 -3.62
C LYS A 163 -11.77 7.69 -5.08
N GLU A 164 -11.27 8.81 -5.60
CA GLU A 164 -10.79 8.87 -6.98
C GLU A 164 -9.64 7.89 -7.26
N LEU A 165 -8.72 7.70 -6.32
CA LEU A 165 -7.61 6.75 -6.49
C LEU A 165 -8.10 5.31 -6.63
N VAL A 166 -9.04 4.87 -5.79
CA VAL A 166 -9.66 3.54 -5.92
C VAL A 166 -10.38 3.41 -7.26
N MET A 167 -11.15 4.43 -7.66
CA MET A 167 -11.86 4.42 -8.94
C MET A 167 -10.94 4.32 -10.14
N ASN A 168 -9.84 5.06 -10.13
CA ASN A 168 -8.85 5.01 -11.19
C ASN A 168 -8.16 3.65 -11.25
N SER A 169 -7.89 3.02 -10.10
CA SER A 169 -7.36 1.66 -10.04
C SER A 169 -8.31 0.65 -10.69
N LEU A 170 -9.59 0.65 -10.27
CA LEU A 170 -10.61 -0.25 -10.81
C LEU A 170 -10.80 -0.08 -12.33
N ASN A 171 -10.82 1.17 -12.79
CA ASN A 171 -10.93 1.47 -14.22
C ASN A 171 -9.66 1.08 -14.99
N GLY A 172 -8.48 1.18 -14.38
CA GLY A 172 -7.20 0.73 -14.95
C GLY A 172 -7.19 -0.78 -15.14
N GLU A 173 -7.52 -1.54 -14.09
CA GLU A 173 -7.61 -3.00 -14.12
C GLU A 173 -8.60 -3.49 -15.20
N ALA A 174 -9.77 -2.84 -15.31
CA ALA A 174 -10.73 -3.16 -16.36
C ALA A 174 -10.13 -2.95 -17.76
N LYS A 175 -9.49 -1.79 -18.01
CA LYS A 175 -8.84 -1.50 -19.30
C LYS A 175 -7.74 -2.51 -19.64
N GLU A 176 -6.91 -2.87 -18.66
CA GLU A 176 -5.86 -3.87 -18.84
C GLU A 176 -6.44 -5.25 -19.15
N SER A 177 -7.50 -5.67 -18.47
CA SER A 177 -8.21 -6.92 -18.75
C SER A 177 -8.79 -6.95 -20.17
N TYR A 178 -9.45 -5.87 -20.61
CA TYR A 178 -9.98 -5.75 -21.97
C TYR A 178 -8.88 -5.70 -23.04
N ALA A 179 -7.70 -5.15 -22.72
CA ALA A 179 -6.56 -5.13 -23.63
C ALA A 179 -6.00 -6.54 -23.95
N LEU A 180 -6.31 -7.55 -23.13
CA LEU A 180 -5.91 -8.95 -23.38
C LEU A 180 -6.81 -9.67 -24.39
N ILE A 181 -7.99 -9.12 -24.72
CA ILE A 181 -8.98 -9.76 -25.60
C ILE A 181 -8.42 -10.07 -27.00
N PRO A 182 -7.71 -9.16 -27.69
CA PRO A 182 -7.14 -9.47 -29.01
C PRO A 182 -6.16 -10.64 -28.97
N ASN A 183 -5.29 -10.68 -27.96
CA ASN A 183 -4.32 -11.76 -27.78
C ASN A 183 -5.03 -13.10 -27.49
N PHE A 184 -6.11 -13.06 -26.70
CA PHE A 184 -6.94 -14.23 -26.47
C PHE A 184 -7.57 -14.76 -27.76
N PHE A 185 -8.15 -13.88 -28.59
CA PHE A 185 -8.72 -14.26 -29.89
C PHE A 185 -7.67 -14.81 -30.86
N MET A 186 -6.47 -14.23 -30.91
CA MET A 186 -5.38 -14.77 -31.72
C MET A 186 -5.02 -16.20 -31.30
N LYS A 187 -4.83 -16.45 -30.00
CA LYS A 187 -4.53 -17.79 -29.49
C LYS A 187 -5.66 -18.79 -29.74
N LEU A 188 -6.92 -18.35 -29.64
CA LEU A 188 -8.06 -19.22 -29.97
C LEU A 188 -8.06 -19.66 -31.44
N LYS A 189 -7.69 -18.77 -32.37
CA LYS A 189 -7.55 -19.11 -33.80
C LYS A 189 -6.42 -20.10 -34.05
N GLU A 190 -5.29 -19.93 -33.37
CA GLU A 190 -4.14 -20.84 -33.49
C GLU A 190 -4.45 -22.26 -32.98
N ILE A 191 -5.21 -22.37 -31.88
CA ILE A 191 -5.51 -23.67 -31.24
C ILE A 191 -6.63 -24.41 -31.98
N ASN A 192 -7.60 -23.70 -32.56
CA ASN A 192 -8.77 -24.29 -33.23
C ASN A 192 -8.87 -23.84 -34.70
N PRO A 193 -7.97 -24.29 -35.58
CA PRO A 193 -8.01 -23.95 -36.99
C PRO A 193 -9.30 -24.48 -37.64
N GLY A 194 -10.03 -23.61 -38.35
CA GLY A 194 -11.28 -23.96 -39.04
C GLY A 194 -12.56 -23.72 -38.22
N SER A 195 -12.45 -23.11 -37.04
CA SER A 195 -13.63 -22.67 -36.28
C SER A 195 -14.28 -21.42 -36.90
N ILE A 196 -15.50 -21.07 -36.44
CA ILE A 196 -16.29 -19.93 -36.95
C ILE A 196 -15.53 -18.60 -36.90
N SER A 197 -14.51 -18.45 -36.04
CA SER A 197 -13.68 -17.24 -35.94
C SER A 197 -12.82 -16.95 -37.19
N ASP A 198 -12.68 -17.91 -38.11
CA ASP A 198 -11.93 -17.78 -39.36
C ASP A 198 -12.79 -17.45 -40.58
N LYS A 199 -14.12 -17.44 -40.42
CA LYS A 199 -15.03 -17.10 -41.53
C LYS A 199 -15.21 -15.58 -41.57
N PRO A 200 -14.97 -14.91 -42.72
CA PRO A 200 -15.29 -13.50 -42.84
C PRO A 200 -16.80 -13.31 -42.64
N TYR A 201 -17.19 -12.30 -41.87
CA TYR A 201 -18.59 -11.93 -41.72
C TYR A 201 -19.17 -11.62 -43.11
N GLN A 202 -20.20 -12.37 -43.50
CA GLN A 202 -21.00 -12.14 -44.71
C GLN A 202 -22.06 -11.07 -44.46
#